data_AF-A0A523VVI4-F1
#
_entry.id   AF-A0A523VVI4-F1
#
_cell.length_a   1.000
_cell.length_b   1.000
_cell.length_c   1.000
_cell.angle_alpha   90.00
_cell.angle_beta   90.00
_cell.angle_gamma   90.00
#
_symmetry.space_group_name_H-M   'P 1'
#
loop_
_entity.id
_entity.type
_entity.pdbx_description
1 polymer ?
#
loop_
_entity_poly.entity_id
_entity_poly.type
_entity_poly.pdbx_seq_one_letter_code
_entity_poly.pdbx_strand_id
1 'polypeptide(L)'
;INEEDHLRLQTIFSGLQLAEAWRLIDRVDDELEENLDYAFLSRYGYLTACPTNAGTGMRASCMLHLPALVATRKINDILKSISQLGLVARGLYGEGTEAQGDFFQVSNQLTLGLKEEEIIDHVERITHRVVEQEKKAREALLKRNGIQIRNEVGRAYGILAGAHLMSSQEALDLLSKLRLGMCLELLPGFNVQTLNELFFLVTPAQLQIREGRGLSPLSRDQLRARLIREKLSKVR
;
A
#
# COMPACT_ATOMS: atom_id res chain seq x y z
N ILE A 1 -20.14 6.41 -6.01
CA ILE A 1 -21.35 6.91 -6.72
C ILE A 1 -20.94 8.13 -7.53
N ASN A 2 -21.26 8.16 -8.82
CA ASN A 2 -20.95 9.25 -9.77
C ASN A 2 -19.45 9.60 -9.83
N GLU A 3 -18.58 8.58 -9.97
CA GLU A 3 -17.16 8.77 -10.29
C GLU A 3 -16.98 8.69 -11.81
N GLU A 4 -16.09 7.82 -12.30
CA GLU A 4 -15.96 7.49 -13.73
C GLU A 4 -17.17 6.67 -14.21
N ASP A 5 -17.63 5.75 -13.36
CA ASP A 5 -18.87 5.00 -13.52
C ASP A 5 -19.93 5.43 -12.49
N HIS A 6 -21.20 5.13 -12.75
CA HIS A 6 -22.31 5.48 -11.85
C HIS A 6 -22.10 4.90 -10.45
N LEU A 7 -21.66 3.64 -10.38
CA LEU A 7 -21.41 2.91 -9.14
C LEU A 7 -19.98 2.35 -9.15
N ARG A 8 -19.35 2.43 -7.99
CA ARG A 8 -18.08 1.79 -7.70
C ARG A 8 -18.15 1.24 -6.29
N LEU A 9 -18.26 -0.08 -6.20
CA LEU A 9 -18.32 -0.78 -4.94
C LEU A 9 -16.89 -1.08 -4.47
N GLN A 10 -16.63 -0.89 -3.18
CA GLN A 10 -15.28 -1.08 -2.63
C GLN A 10 -15.33 -1.64 -1.21
N THR A 11 -14.65 -2.76 -1.02
CA THR A 11 -14.32 -3.33 0.30
C THR A 11 -12.82 -3.25 0.55
N ILE A 12 -12.43 -2.98 1.80
CA ILE A 12 -11.03 -2.91 2.21
C ILE A 12 -10.85 -3.77 3.46
N PHE A 13 -9.94 -4.74 3.39
CA PHE A 13 -9.58 -5.62 4.50
C PHE A 13 -8.10 -5.46 4.85
N SER A 14 -7.76 -5.73 6.12
CA SER A 14 -6.36 -5.69 6.57
C SER A 14 -5.66 -7.02 6.30
N GLY A 15 -4.43 -6.96 5.80
CA GLY A 15 -3.68 -8.17 5.44
C GLY A 15 -4.14 -8.77 4.11
N LEU A 16 -3.82 -10.05 3.89
CA LEU A 16 -4.17 -10.76 2.67
C LEU A 16 -5.48 -11.52 2.88
N GLN A 17 -6.60 -10.88 2.52
CA GLN A 17 -7.97 -11.38 2.70
C GLN A 17 -8.84 -11.06 1.46
N LEU A 18 -8.33 -11.37 0.26
CA LEU A 18 -9.03 -11.04 -0.98
C LEU A 18 -10.32 -11.85 -1.14
N ALA A 19 -10.30 -13.14 -0.76
CA ALA A 19 -11.48 -13.99 -0.79
C ALA A 19 -12.59 -13.51 0.17
N GLU A 20 -12.24 -13.02 1.36
CA GLU A 20 -13.21 -12.41 2.30
C GLU A 20 -13.76 -11.09 1.76
N ALA A 21 -12.89 -10.24 1.21
CA ALA A 21 -13.30 -8.98 0.61
C ALA A 21 -14.27 -9.22 -0.55
N TRP A 22 -13.98 -10.20 -1.40
CA TRP A 22 -14.85 -10.63 -2.49
C TRP A 22 -16.22 -11.09 -1.99
N ARG A 23 -16.26 -12.05 -1.07
CA ARG A 23 -17.53 -12.56 -0.52
C ARG A 23 -18.40 -11.48 0.13
N LEU A 24 -17.80 -10.41 0.64
CA LEU A 24 -18.57 -9.28 1.15
C LEU A 24 -19.12 -8.42 0.00
N ILE A 25 -18.29 -8.06 -0.97
CA ILE A 25 -18.70 -7.14 -2.02
C ILE A 25 -19.65 -7.77 -3.04
N ASP A 26 -19.49 -9.07 -3.32
CA ASP A 26 -20.36 -9.87 -4.17
C ASP A 26 -21.80 -9.90 -3.62
N ARG A 27 -21.95 -10.17 -2.32
CA ARG A 27 -23.27 -10.09 -1.65
C ARG A 27 -23.89 -8.70 -1.70
N VAL A 28 -23.07 -7.66 -1.55
CA VAL A 28 -23.55 -6.27 -1.63
C VAL A 28 -23.96 -5.93 -3.07
N ASP A 29 -23.26 -6.46 -4.07
CA ASP A 29 -23.58 -6.28 -5.47
C ASP A 29 -24.91 -6.97 -5.84
N ASP A 30 -25.11 -8.22 -5.41
CA ASP A 30 -26.36 -8.97 -5.56
C ASP A 30 -27.55 -8.21 -4.94
N GLU A 31 -27.41 -7.73 -3.70
CA GLU A 31 -28.45 -6.98 -2.98
C GLU A 31 -28.81 -5.65 -3.69
N LEU A 32 -27.84 -5.02 -4.36
CA LEU A 32 -28.07 -3.80 -5.13
C LEU A 32 -28.77 -4.09 -6.46
N GLU A 33 -28.38 -5.16 -7.14
CA GLU A 33 -28.97 -5.57 -8.42
C GLU A 33 -30.46 -5.94 -8.30
N GLU A 34 -30.92 -6.34 -7.10
CA GLU A 34 -32.36 -6.50 -6.82
C GLU A 34 -33.20 -5.23 -7.06
N ASN A 35 -32.58 -4.05 -6.95
CA ASN A 35 -33.25 -2.75 -7.03
C ASN A 35 -32.70 -1.84 -8.14
N LEU A 36 -31.63 -2.26 -8.83
CA LEU A 36 -30.91 -1.46 -9.82
C LEU A 36 -30.58 -2.31 -11.04
N ASP A 37 -31.03 -1.86 -12.21
CA ASP A 37 -30.61 -2.48 -13.47
C ASP A 37 -29.20 -2.03 -13.85
N TYR A 38 -28.24 -2.96 -13.79
CA TYR A 38 -26.90 -2.69 -14.26
C TYR A 38 -26.83 -2.70 -15.79
N ALA A 39 -26.05 -1.76 -16.33
CA ALA A 39 -25.79 -1.71 -17.76
C ALA A 39 -24.87 -2.88 -18.15
N PHE A 40 -25.46 -3.97 -18.65
CA PHE A 40 -24.75 -5.22 -18.95
C PHE A 40 -25.04 -5.71 -20.38
N LEU A 41 -24.02 -6.23 -21.07
CA LEU A 41 -24.17 -6.92 -22.35
C LEU A 41 -23.50 -8.30 -22.28
N SER A 42 -24.21 -9.35 -22.68
CA SER A 42 -23.74 -10.74 -22.60
C SER A 42 -22.37 -11.00 -23.24
N ARG A 43 -21.99 -10.24 -24.28
CA ARG A 43 -20.68 -10.35 -24.93
C ARG A 43 -19.58 -9.54 -24.24
N TYR A 44 -19.92 -8.42 -23.59
CA TYR A 44 -18.96 -7.42 -23.12
C TYR A 44 -18.90 -7.29 -21.59
N GLY A 45 -19.81 -7.93 -20.86
CA GLY A 45 -19.94 -7.78 -19.42
C GLY A 45 -20.60 -6.47 -19.02
N TYR A 46 -20.22 -5.95 -17.86
CA TYR A 46 -20.66 -4.65 -17.36
C TYR A 46 -20.09 -3.52 -18.21
N LEU A 47 -20.97 -2.60 -18.63
CA LEU A 47 -20.62 -1.42 -19.39
C LEU A 47 -20.02 -0.37 -18.47
N THR A 48 -18.87 0.13 -18.85
CA THR A 48 -18.07 1.09 -18.09
C THR A 48 -17.52 2.16 -19.02
N ALA A 49 -17.32 3.37 -18.50
CA ALA A 49 -16.61 4.42 -19.22
C ALA A 49 -15.11 4.12 -19.36
N CYS A 50 -14.55 3.27 -18.49
CA CYS A 50 -13.13 2.94 -18.45
C CYS A 50 -12.82 1.65 -19.24
N PRO A 51 -12.01 1.69 -20.31
CA PRO A 51 -11.63 0.47 -21.03
C PRO A 51 -10.91 -0.58 -20.17
N THR A 52 -10.27 -0.15 -19.07
CA THR A 52 -9.54 -1.07 -18.16
C THR A 52 -10.47 -1.87 -17.25
N ASN A 53 -11.73 -1.47 -17.11
CA ASN A 53 -12.74 -2.17 -16.29
C ASN A 53 -13.68 -3.05 -17.13
N ALA A 54 -13.53 -3.10 -18.46
CA ALA A 54 -14.45 -3.84 -19.33
C ALA A 54 -14.52 -5.34 -18.98
N GLY A 55 -15.71 -5.94 -19.06
CA GLY A 55 -15.96 -7.32 -18.64
C GLY A 55 -16.54 -7.37 -17.24
N THR A 56 -15.77 -7.90 -16.29
CA THR A 56 -16.19 -8.08 -14.89
C THR A 56 -16.35 -6.77 -14.11
N GLY A 57 -15.77 -5.65 -14.56
CA GLY A 57 -15.69 -4.43 -13.74
C GLY A 57 -14.75 -4.55 -12.53
N MET A 58 -14.17 -5.74 -12.28
CA MET A 58 -13.45 -6.04 -11.06
C MET A 58 -12.02 -5.50 -11.06
N ARG A 59 -11.65 -4.87 -9.95
CA ARG A 59 -10.25 -4.62 -9.61
C ARG A 59 -9.86 -5.18 -8.25
N ALA A 60 -9.24 -6.36 -8.24
CA ALA A 60 -8.63 -6.94 -7.06
C ALA A 60 -7.21 -6.37 -6.87
N SER A 61 -6.89 -5.92 -5.65
CA SER A 61 -5.56 -5.39 -5.36
C SER A 61 -5.09 -5.63 -3.93
N CYS A 62 -3.78 -5.82 -3.77
CA CYS A 62 -3.11 -5.93 -2.48
C CYS A 62 -2.05 -4.83 -2.34
N MET A 63 -2.00 -4.21 -1.16
CA MET A 63 -0.94 -3.27 -0.80
C MET A 63 0.13 -3.97 0.01
N LEU A 64 1.37 -3.89 -0.44
CA LEU A 64 2.53 -4.58 0.12
C LEU A 64 3.59 -3.59 0.55
N HIS A 65 4.18 -3.83 1.72
CA HIS A 65 5.38 -3.13 2.18
C HIS A 65 6.59 -4.04 1.93
N LEU A 66 7.46 -3.66 0.98
CA LEU A 66 8.56 -4.49 0.46
C LEU A 66 9.97 -3.90 0.72
N PRO A 67 10.27 -3.44 1.95
CA PRO A 67 11.52 -2.72 2.25
C PRO A 67 12.77 -3.58 2.09
N ALA A 68 12.71 -4.89 2.34
CA ALA A 68 13.90 -5.74 2.20
C ALA A 68 14.25 -6.01 0.73
N LEU A 69 13.25 -6.20 -0.12
CA LEU A 69 13.46 -6.29 -1.58
C LEU A 69 14.03 -4.99 -2.16
N VAL A 70 13.61 -3.83 -1.65
CA VAL A 70 14.19 -2.53 -2.03
C VAL A 70 15.63 -2.41 -1.52
N ALA A 71 15.87 -2.66 -0.23
CA ALA A 71 17.20 -2.58 0.38
C ALA A 71 18.22 -3.54 -0.27
N THR A 72 17.76 -4.70 -0.75
CA THR A 72 18.59 -5.67 -1.48
C THR A 72 18.65 -5.44 -2.99
N ARG A 73 18.04 -4.36 -3.50
CA ARG A 73 17.97 -3.99 -4.93
C ARG A 73 17.32 -5.06 -5.83
N LYS A 74 16.46 -5.91 -5.27
CA LYS A 74 15.75 -6.98 -5.98
C LYS A 74 14.34 -6.58 -6.43
N ILE A 75 13.85 -5.43 -5.99
CA ILE A 75 12.48 -5.00 -6.25
C ILE A 75 12.14 -4.96 -7.75
N ASN A 76 13.05 -4.46 -8.60
CA ASN A 76 12.80 -4.36 -10.04
C ASN A 76 12.61 -5.73 -10.70
N ASP A 77 13.33 -6.76 -10.24
CA ASP A 77 13.14 -8.14 -10.72
C ASP A 77 11.77 -8.68 -10.33
N ILE A 78 11.31 -8.36 -9.11
CA ILE A 78 9.97 -8.72 -8.64
C ILE A 78 8.89 -8.02 -9.46
N LEU A 79 9.00 -6.70 -9.67
CA LEU A 79 8.03 -5.94 -10.47
C LEU A 79 7.94 -6.47 -11.91
N LYS A 80 9.10 -6.79 -12.52
CA LYS A 80 9.15 -7.40 -13.84
C LYS A 80 8.49 -8.79 -13.86
N SER A 81 8.74 -9.62 -12.84
CA SER A 81 8.11 -10.93 -12.73
C SER A 81 6.59 -10.83 -12.55
N ILE A 82 6.09 -9.86 -11.79
CA ILE A 82 4.65 -9.61 -11.62
C ILE A 82 4.01 -9.25 -12.96
N SER A 83 4.65 -8.35 -13.72
CA SER A 83 4.18 -7.94 -15.05
C SER A 83 4.14 -9.10 -16.05
N GLN A 84 5.16 -9.96 -16.07
CA GLN A 84 5.18 -11.16 -16.91
C GLN A 84 4.10 -12.17 -16.57
N LEU A 85 3.56 -12.11 -15.34
CA LEU A 85 2.47 -12.96 -14.88
C LEU A 85 1.10 -12.32 -15.09
N GLY A 86 1.01 -11.20 -15.84
CA GLY A 86 -0.28 -10.59 -16.20
C GLY A 86 -0.92 -9.74 -15.09
N LEU A 87 -0.12 -9.30 -14.12
CA LEU A 87 -0.53 -8.37 -13.06
C LEU A 87 0.21 -7.03 -13.21
N VAL A 88 -0.34 -5.98 -12.62
CA VAL A 88 0.31 -4.67 -12.56
C VAL A 88 0.81 -4.43 -11.15
N ALA A 89 2.04 -3.91 -11.03
CA ALA A 89 2.58 -3.41 -9.77
C ALA A 89 2.98 -1.94 -9.90
N ARG A 90 2.56 -1.10 -8.94
CA ARG A 90 2.88 0.33 -8.90
C ARG A 90 3.22 0.81 -7.49
N GLY A 91 4.08 1.82 -7.37
CA GLY A 91 4.33 2.49 -6.09
C GLY A 91 3.07 3.21 -5.58
N LEU A 92 2.89 3.27 -4.26
CA LEU A 92 1.75 3.98 -3.64
C LEU A 92 1.98 5.50 -3.60
N TYR A 93 3.19 5.90 -3.26
CA TYR A 93 3.61 7.29 -3.13
C TYR A 93 4.71 7.55 -4.14
N GLY A 94 4.62 8.63 -4.92
CA GLY A 94 5.58 8.99 -5.97
C GLY A 94 4.95 9.07 -7.37
N GLU A 95 5.75 9.52 -8.35
CA GLU A 95 5.38 9.50 -9.77
C GLU A 95 6.10 8.35 -10.49
N GLY A 96 5.37 7.61 -11.34
CA GLY A 96 5.96 6.51 -12.11
C GLY A 96 6.26 5.25 -11.27
N THR A 97 7.53 4.84 -11.23
CA THR A 97 7.99 3.59 -10.58
C THR A 97 8.66 3.79 -9.22
N GLU A 98 8.93 5.03 -8.83
CA GLU A 98 9.44 5.34 -7.49
C GLU A 98 8.32 5.13 -6.46
N ALA A 99 8.55 4.22 -5.52
CA ALA A 99 7.62 3.90 -4.45
C ALA A 99 8.16 4.43 -3.12
N GLN A 100 7.83 5.68 -2.79
CA GLN A 100 8.25 6.28 -1.52
C GLN A 100 7.70 5.46 -0.34
N GLY A 101 8.54 5.21 0.66
CA GLY A 101 8.17 4.37 1.80
C GLY A 101 8.00 2.87 1.51
N ASP A 102 8.50 2.38 0.37
CA ASP A 102 8.54 0.96 -0.03
C ASP A 102 7.17 0.28 -0.10
N PHE A 103 6.11 1.05 -0.37
CA PHE A 103 4.75 0.53 -0.58
C PHE A 103 4.43 0.33 -2.05
N PHE A 104 4.00 -0.88 -2.39
CA PHE A 104 3.63 -1.28 -3.74
C PHE A 104 2.21 -1.83 -3.75
N GLN A 105 1.40 -1.45 -4.73
CA GLN A 105 0.12 -2.07 -5.00
C GLN A 105 0.27 -3.07 -6.15
N VAL A 106 -0.15 -4.31 -5.91
CA VAL A 106 -0.28 -5.35 -6.93
C VAL A 106 -1.76 -5.52 -7.26
N SER A 107 -2.13 -5.48 -8.54
CA SER A 107 -3.52 -5.66 -8.98
C SER A 107 -3.62 -6.44 -10.29
N ASN A 108 -4.82 -6.96 -10.59
CA ASN A 108 -5.10 -7.52 -11.91
C ASN A 108 -5.00 -6.47 -13.00
N GLN A 109 -4.58 -6.92 -14.20
CA GLN A 109 -4.64 -6.13 -15.44
C GLN A 109 -5.83 -6.54 -16.31
N LEU A 110 -6.13 -7.85 -16.31
CA LEU A 110 -7.21 -8.43 -17.10
C LEU A 110 -8.51 -8.40 -16.30
N THR A 111 -9.56 -7.97 -16.98
CA THR A 111 -10.92 -7.80 -16.46
C THR A 111 -11.97 -8.46 -17.36
N LEU A 112 -11.65 -8.73 -18.64
CA LEU A 112 -12.52 -9.39 -19.60
C LEU A 112 -12.04 -10.81 -19.90
N GLY A 113 -12.97 -11.76 -19.96
CA GLY A 113 -12.71 -13.14 -20.38
C GLY A 113 -12.21 -14.08 -19.29
N LEU A 114 -12.23 -13.63 -18.03
CA LEU A 114 -11.97 -14.42 -16.83
C LEU A 114 -13.14 -14.24 -15.87
N LYS A 115 -13.37 -15.23 -15.01
CA LYS A 115 -14.28 -15.07 -13.87
C LYS A 115 -13.61 -14.26 -12.77
N GLU A 116 -14.43 -13.59 -11.99
CA GLU A 116 -14.07 -12.81 -10.81
C GLU A 116 -13.23 -13.62 -9.82
N GLU A 117 -13.61 -14.87 -9.54
CA GLU A 117 -12.87 -15.74 -8.63
C GLU A 117 -11.49 -16.14 -9.18
N GLU A 118 -11.38 -16.35 -10.49
CA GLU A 118 -10.10 -16.63 -11.15
C GLU A 118 -9.14 -15.44 -11.05
N ILE A 119 -9.68 -14.21 -11.15
CA ILE A 119 -8.93 -12.97 -10.96
C ILE A 119 -8.40 -12.90 -9.52
N ILE A 120 -9.26 -13.15 -8.54
CA ILE A 120 -8.92 -13.11 -7.11
C ILE A 120 -7.83 -14.15 -6.78
N ASP A 121 -8.05 -15.41 -7.15
CA ASP A 121 -7.11 -16.50 -6.94
C ASP A 121 -5.75 -16.20 -7.57
N HIS A 122 -5.76 -15.59 -8.75
CA HIS A 122 -4.53 -15.21 -9.43
C HIS A 122 -3.76 -14.12 -8.66
N VAL A 123 -4.43 -13.02 -8.29
CA VAL A 123 -3.79 -11.92 -7.55
C VAL A 123 -3.29 -12.41 -6.19
N GLU A 124 -4.07 -13.22 -5.48
CA GLU A 124 -3.71 -13.75 -4.17
C GLU A 124 -2.49 -14.67 -4.25
N ARG A 125 -2.46 -15.60 -5.20
CA ARG A 125 -1.34 -16.52 -5.42
C ARG A 125 -0.03 -15.80 -5.72
N ILE A 126 -0.06 -14.77 -6.58
CA ILE A 126 1.17 -14.01 -6.89
C ILE A 126 1.58 -13.14 -5.71
N THR A 127 0.62 -12.47 -5.06
CA THR A 127 0.86 -11.71 -3.83
C THR A 127 1.55 -12.56 -2.76
N HIS A 128 1.07 -13.78 -2.51
CA HIS A 128 1.67 -14.70 -1.55
C HIS A 128 3.13 -15.00 -1.89
N ARG A 129 3.46 -15.25 -3.17
CA ARG A 129 4.85 -15.50 -3.60
C ARG A 129 5.77 -14.29 -3.32
N VAL A 130 5.27 -13.08 -3.56
CA VAL A 130 6.02 -11.84 -3.30
C VAL A 130 6.26 -11.66 -1.80
N VAL A 131 5.25 -11.93 -0.97
CA VAL A 131 5.37 -11.90 0.50
C VAL A 131 6.45 -12.88 0.98
N GLU A 132 6.49 -14.10 0.45
CA GLU A 132 7.51 -15.09 0.80
C GLU A 132 8.92 -14.67 0.36
N GLN A 133 9.06 -13.99 -0.79
CA GLN A 133 10.34 -13.43 -1.23
C GLN A 133 10.82 -12.29 -0.33
N GLU A 134 9.91 -11.41 0.10
CA GLU A 134 10.20 -10.34 1.05
C GLU A 134 10.64 -10.90 2.41
N LYS A 135 9.95 -11.92 2.95
CA LYS A 135 10.37 -12.59 4.19
C LYS A 135 11.78 -13.18 4.08
N LYS A 136 12.08 -13.89 3.00
CA LYS A 136 13.43 -14.42 2.74
C LYS A 136 14.48 -13.31 2.62
N ALA A 137 14.14 -12.18 1.99
CA ALA A 137 15.03 -11.04 1.89
C ALA A 137 15.32 -10.42 3.27
N ARG A 138 14.32 -10.30 4.15
CA ARG A 138 14.47 -9.84 5.53
C ARG A 138 15.43 -10.72 6.33
N GLU A 139 15.25 -12.03 6.28
CA GLU A 139 16.15 -12.97 6.95
C GLU A 139 17.59 -12.86 6.43
N ALA A 140 17.76 -12.76 5.12
CA ALA A 140 19.08 -12.62 4.50
C ALA A 140 19.77 -11.30 4.90
N LEU A 141 19.01 -10.20 4.99
CA LEU A 141 19.52 -8.91 5.46
C LEU A 141 20.02 -9.01 6.90
N LEU A 142 19.23 -9.63 7.79
CA LEU A 142 19.61 -9.77 9.20
C LEU A 142 20.86 -10.64 9.37
N LYS A 143 20.95 -11.75 8.64
CA LYS A 143 22.11 -12.68 8.69
C LYS A 143 23.40 -12.06 8.16
N ARG A 144 23.33 -11.28 7.08
CA ARG A 144 24.53 -10.70 6.44
C ARG A 144 24.97 -9.39 7.08
N ASN A 145 24.01 -8.52 7.41
CA ASN A 145 24.24 -7.11 7.73
C ASN A 145 23.53 -6.68 9.03
N GLY A 146 23.32 -7.58 10.00
CA GLY A 146 22.48 -7.32 11.17
C GLY A 146 22.85 -6.06 11.97
N ILE A 147 24.16 -5.80 12.18
CA ILE A 147 24.61 -4.59 12.89
C ILE A 147 24.33 -3.31 12.09
N GLN A 148 24.52 -3.36 10.78
CA GLN A 148 24.28 -2.24 9.87
C GLN A 148 22.79 -1.89 9.83
N ILE A 149 21.92 -2.89 9.71
CA ILE A 149 20.46 -2.70 9.73
C ILE A 149 20.02 -2.13 11.08
N ARG A 150 20.54 -2.64 12.20
CA ARG A 150 20.24 -2.09 13.53
C ARG A 150 20.65 -0.61 13.63
N ASN A 151 21.82 -0.25 13.12
CA ASN A 151 22.27 1.14 13.07
C ASN A 151 21.35 2.00 12.19
N GLU A 152 20.97 1.53 11.00
CA GLU A 152 20.06 2.27 10.10
C GLU A 152 18.68 2.49 10.72
N VAL A 153 18.11 1.46 11.35
CA VAL A 153 16.84 1.54 12.08
C VAL A 153 16.95 2.53 13.25
N GLY A 154 18.02 2.43 14.05
CA GLY A 154 18.26 3.34 15.18
C GLY A 154 18.44 4.79 14.75
N ARG A 155 19.16 5.04 13.64
CA ARG A 155 19.29 6.37 13.04
C ARG A 155 17.95 6.89 12.54
N ALA A 156 17.16 6.04 11.88
CA ALA A 156 15.84 6.44 11.41
C ALA A 156 14.93 6.86 12.56
N TYR A 157 14.91 6.07 13.64
CA TYR A 157 14.20 6.43 14.87
C TYR A 157 14.71 7.77 15.46
N GLY A 158 16.02 7.93 15.62
CA GLY A 158 16.60 9.14 16.19
C GLY A 158 16.26 10.40 15.40
N ILE A 159 16.28 10.32 14.06
CA ILE A 159 15.88 11.44 13.19
C ILE A 159 14.39 11.72 13.33
N LEU A 160 13.52 10.71 13.24
CA LEU A 160 12.07 10.88 13.40
C LEU A 160 11.69 11.47 14.77
N ALA A 161 12.38 11.05 15.82
CA ALA A 161 12.12 11.51 17.19
C ALA A 161 12.72 12.89 17.50
N GLY A 162 13.71 13.36 16.73
CA GLY A 162 14.46 14.59 17.03
C GLY A 162 14.36 15.72 16.00
N ALA A 163 14.03 15.42 14.74
CA ALA A 163 14.01 16.42 13.67
C ALA A 163 12.91 17.46 13.87
N HIS A 164 13.18 18.73 13.52
CA HIS A 164 12.23 19.85 13.58
C HIS A 164 11.67 20.27 12.22
N LEU A 165 12.24 19.73 11.14
CA LEU A 165 11.84 19.97 9.77
C LEU A 165 12.02 18.65 9.00
N MET A 166 11.02 18.23 8.23
CA MET A 166 11.08 16.95 7.53
C MET A 166 10.19 16.98 6.29
N SER A 167 10.75 16.65 5.13
CA SER A 167 9.99 16.54 3.88
C SER A 167 9.08 15.30 3.86
N SER A 168 8.14 15.22 2.92
CA SER A 168 7.30 14.02 2.75
C SER A 168 8.14 12.78 2.45
N GLN A 169 9.06 12.88 1.48
CA GLN A 169 9.93 11.78 1.06
C GLN A 169 10.73 11.24 2.24
N GLU A 170 11.43 12.13 2.94
CA GLU A 170 12.26 11.75 4.08
C GLU A 170 11.44 11.07 5.17
N ALA A 171 10.25 11.60 5.49
CA ALA A 171 9.38 10.97 6.48
C ALA A 171 8.98 9.55 6.07
N LEU A 172 8.54 9.34 4.83
CA LEU A 172 8.10 8.03 4.34
C LEU A 172 9.26 7.02 4.34
N ASP A 173 10.45 7.42 3.92
CA ASP A 173 11.63 6.55 3.88
C ASP A 173 12.10 6.16 5.29
N LEU A 174 12.11 7.10 6.22
CA LEU A 174 12.49 6.83 7.61
C LEU A 174 11.44 5.97 8.32
N LEU A 175 10.14 6.24 8.10
CA LEU A 175 9.05 5.40 8.62
C LEU A 175 9.12 3.97 8.04
N SER A 176 9.49 3.82 6.77
CA SER A 176 9.70 2.51 6.14
C SER A 176 10.81 1.72 6.82
N LYS A 177 11.96 2.36 7.08
CA LYS A 177 13.08 1.76 7.83
C LYS A 177 12.66 1.36 9.24
N LEU A 178 11.91 2.21 9.93
CA LEU A 178 11.41 1.93 11.27
C LEU A 178 10.47 0.71 11.26
N ARG A 179 9.57 0.64 10.28
CA ARG A 179 8.67 -0.50 10.07
C ARG A 179 9.41 -1.79 9.73
N LEU A 180 10.45 -1.75 8.89
CA LEU A 180 11.33 -2.89 8.67
C LEU A 180 11.99 -3.34 9.98
N GLY A 181 12.49 -2.40 10.78
CA GLY A 181 13.06 -2.68 12.10
C GLY A 181 12.09 -3.40 13.02
N MET A 182 10.81 -3.06 13.00
CA MET A 182 9.77 -3.78 13.74
C MET A 182 9.57 -5.22 13.22
N CYS A 183 9.51 -5.41 11.91
CA CYS A 183 9.39 -6.74 11.31
C CYS A 183 10.61 -7.63 11.57
N LEU A 184 11.75 -7.04 11.91
CA LEU A 184 12.99 -7.72 12.30
C LEU A 184 13.17 -7.81 13.82
N GLU A 185 12.15 -7.44 14.61
CA GLU A 185 12.17 -7.46 16.08
C GLU A 185 13.28 -6.60 16.71
N LEU A 186 13.73 -5.56 16.01
CA LEU A 186 14.79 -4.65 16.47
C LEU A 186 14.26 -3.50 17.35
N LEU A 187 12.94 -3.33 17.44
CA LEU A 187 12.25 -2.26 18.14
C LEU A 187 11.14 -2.81 19.04
N PRO A 188 11.48 -3.53 20.12
CA PRO A 188 10.47 -4.03 21.06
C PRO A 188 9.72 -2.84 21.68
N GLY A 189 8.38 -2.92 21.72
CA GLY A 189 7.50 -1.86 22.24
C GLY A 189 6.82 -0.99 21.19
N PHE A 190 7.26 -1.04 19.92
CA PHE A 190 6.56 -0.33 18.86
C PHE A 190 5.31 -1.06 18.39
N ASN A 191 4.26 -0.29 18.10
CA ASN A 191 3.02 -0.80 17.51
C ASN A 191 2.95 -0.49 16.00
N VAL A 192 2.69 -1.53 15.21
CA VAL A 192 2.53 -1.45 13.75
C VAL A 192 1.42 -0.46 13.37
N GLN A 193 0.36 -0.39 14.17
CA GLN A 193 -0.77 0.52 13.93
C GLN A 193 -0.34 1.99 14.02
N THR A 194 0.52 2.33 14.98
CA THR A 194 1.04 3.70 15.11
C THR A 194 1.85 4.13 13.88
N LEU A 195 2.64 3.21 13.30
CA LEU A 195 3.37 3.51 12.06
C LEU A 195 2.43 3.63 10.87
N ASN A 196 1.44 2.73 10.73
CA ASN A 196 0.45 2.81 9.66
C ASN A 196 -0.30 4.15 9.68
N GLU A 197 -0.71 4.61 10.88
CA GLU A 197 -1.32 5.94 11.05
C GLU A 197 -0.36 7.06 10.61
N LEU A 198 0.91 6.98 11.01
CA LEU A 198 1.89 7.99 10.67
C LEU A 198 2.09 8.10 9.16
N PHE A 199 2.16 7.00 8.41
CA PHE A 199 2.24 7.03 6.94
C PHE A 199 1.11 7.85 6.30
N PHE A 200 -0.09 7.80 6.86
CA PHE A 200 -1.24 8.57 6.38
C PHE A 200 -1.21 10.02 6.85
N LEU A 201 -1.02 10.25 8.15
CA LEU A 201 -1.14 11.57 8.80
C LEU A 201 -0.07 12.57 8.34
N VAL A 202 1.09 12.09 7.90
CA VAL A 202 2.21 12.94 7.46
C VAL A 202 2.08 13.42 6.02
N THR A 203 1.05 13.00 5.28
CA THR A 203 0.84 13.43 3.89
C THR A 203 0.44 14.91 3.81
N PRO A 204 0.83 15.64 2.75
CA PRO A 204 0.54 17.07 2.63
C PRO A 204 -0.95 17.43 2.78
N ALA A 205 -1.84 16.61 2.23
CA ALA A 205 -3.29 16.82 2.31
C ALA A 205 -3.81 16.67 3.75
N GLN A 206 -3.42 15.60 4.44
CA GLN A 206 -3.86 15.35 5.82
C GLN A 206 -3.37 16.44 6.79
N LEU A 207 -2.15 16.94 6.60
CA LEU A 207 -1.63 18.05 7.38
C LEU A 207 -2.46 19.33 7.21
N GLN A 208 -2.91 19.63 6.00
CA GLN A 208 -3.75 20.80 5.73
C GLN A 208 -5.18 20.63 6.26
N ILE A 209 -5.77 19.45 6.08
CA ILE A 209 -7.09 19.11 6.65
C ILE A 209 -7.07 19.29 8.17
N ARG A 210 -6.03 18.77 8.83
CA ARG A 210 -5.86 18.89 10.28
C ARG A 210 -5.80 20.33 10.77
N GLU A 211 -5.10 21.20 10.04
CA GLU A 211 -4.99 22.62 10.40
C GLU A 211 -6.20 23.46 9.91
N GLY A 212 -7.08 22.89 9.09
CA GLY A 212 -8.24 23.59 8.52
C GLY A 212 -7.87 24.72 7.56
N ARG A 213 -6.64 24.75 7.03
CA ARG A 213 -6.15 25.82 6.16
C ARG A 213 -5.04 25.36 5.22
N GLY A 214 -4.81 26.14 4.16
CA GLY A 214 -3.65 25.98 3.29
C GLY A 214 -2.34 26.22 4.05
N LEU A 215 -1.36 25.36 3.81
CA LEU A 215 -0.03 25.46 4.44
C LEU A 215 1.04 25.59 3.36
N SER A 216 2.03 26.46 3.60
CA SER A 216 3.24 26.53 2.77
C SER A 216 4.04 25.22 2.86
N PRO A 217 4.89 24.89 1.86
CA PRO A 217 5.76 23.71 1.93
C PRO A 217 6.56 23.64 3.25
N LEU A 218 7.18 24.75 3.66
CA LEU A 218 7.96 24.83 4.90
C LEU A 218 7.10 24.57 6.14
N SER A 219 5.91 25.17 6.20
CA SER A 219 4.99 24.96 7.33
C SER A 219 4.50 23.51 7.41
N ARG A 220 4.28 22.85 6.26
CA ARG A 220 3.95 21.41 6.23
C ARG A 220 5.10 20.57 6.78
N ASP A 221 6.34 20.88 6.42
CA ASP A 221 7.51 20.13 6.87
C ASP A 221 7.77 20.29 8.37
N GLN A 222 7.53 21.49 8.92
CA GLN A 222 7.59 21.74 10.37
C GLN A 222 6.50 20.98 11.12
N LEU A 223 5.27 21.04 10.62
CA LEU A 223 4.12 20.36 11.22
C LEU A 223 4.28 18.84 11.16
N ARG A 224 4.76 18.31 10.04
CA ARG A 224 5.07 16.89 9.86
C ARG A 224 6.04 16.40 10.91
N ALA A 225 7.18 17.07 11.02
CA ALA A 225 8.22 16.72 11.99
C ALA A 225 7.66 16.76 13.42
N ARG A 226 6.89 17.81 13.77
CA ARG A 226 6.23 17.93 15.08
C ARG A 226 5.28 16.76 15.37
N LEU A 227 4.40 16.43 14.43
CA LEU A 227 3.40 15.36 14.57
C LEU A 227 4.07 14.00 14.75
N ILE A 228 5.14 13.73 14.00
CA ILE A 228 5.94 12.50 14.15
C ILE A 228 6.52 12.42 15.56
N ARG A 229 7.20 13.48 16.04
CA ARG A 229 7.77 13.49 17.40
C ARG A 229 6.71 13.26 18.48
N GLU A 230 5.56 13.94 18.38
CA GLU A 230 4.44 13.82 19.32
C GLU A 230 3.83 12.42 19.35
N LYS A 231 3.76 11.73 18.20
CA LYS A 231 3.25 10.35 18.12
C LYS A 231 4.28 9.34 18.64
N LEU A 232 5.55 9.51 18.29
CA LEU A 232 6.61 8.59 18.70
C LEU A 232 6.97 8.69 20.19
N SER A 233 6.77 9.86 20.83
CA SER A 233 7.02 10.02 22.27
C SER A 233 6.07 9.20 23.14
N LYS A 234 4.90 8.82 22.62
CA LYS A 234 3.88 8.02 23.31
C LYS A 234 4.11 6.51 23.23
N VAL A 235 5.08 6.07 22.44
CA VAL A 235 5.44 4.67 22.21
C VAL A 235 6.63 4.24 23.10
N ARG A 236 7.11 5.15 23.95
CA ARG A 236 8.15 4.90 24.93
C ARG A 236 7.61 4.26 26.21
#